data_AF-A0A7S2DTL1-F1
#
_entry.id   AF-A0A7S2DTL1-F1
#
_cell.length_a   1.000
_cell.length_b   1.000
_cell.length_c   1.000
_cell.angle_alpha   90.00
_cell.angle_beta   90.00
_cell.angle_gamma   90.00
#
_symmetry.space_group_name_H-M   'P 1'
#
loop_
_entity.id
_entity.type
_entity.pdbx_description
1 polymer ?
#
loop_
_entity_poly.entity_id
_entity_poly.type
_entity_poly.pdbx_seq_one_letter_code
_entity_poly.pdbx_strand_id
1 'polypeptide(L)'
;LSLVFGATIDPTQEAGQLYSFINRRLRHERGFLVRNAPALAILFGGLVRLPLRTDTVWRVAHHDLRKSYPIGATVVWWGMSMCASPIAPMSLKNMSSHLMPRR
;
A
#
# COMPACT_ATOMS: atom_id res chain seq x y z
N LEU A 1 29.14 -19.23 20.98
CA LEU A 1 28.55 -17.92 21.28
C LEU A 1 27.19 -17.83 20.59
N SER A 2 26.13 -18.19 21.31
CA SER A 2 24.76 -18.04 20.85
C SER A 2 24.34 -16.57 20.98
N LEU A 3 23.90 -15.96 19.89
CA LEU A 3 23.09 -14.74 19.93
C LEU A 3 21.70 -15.09 19.43
N VAL A 4 20.81 -15.31 20.39
CA VAL A 4 19.36 -15.35 20.18
C VAL A 4 18.91 -13.89 20.00
N PHE A 5 18.61 -13.47 18.76
CA PHE A 5 17.78 -12.29 18.55
C PHE A 5 16.33 -12.74 18.39
N GLY A 6 15.64 -12.81 19.52
CA GLY A 6 14.20 -13.03 19.61
C GLY A 6 13.41 -11.78 19.23
N ALA A 7 13.30 -11.52 17.92
CA ALA A 7 12.20 -10.73 17.37
C ALA A 7 11.56 -11.59 16.28
N THR A 8 10.47 -12.27 16.61
CA THR A 8 9.60 -12.86 15.61
C THR A 8 8.96 -11.71 14.87
N ILE A 9 9.64 -11.23 13.83
CA ILE A 9 9.15 -10.20 12.94
C ILE A 9 7.89 -10.76 12.29
N ASP A 10 6.74 -10.14 12.55
CA ASP A 10 5.54 -10.40 11.76
C ASP A 10 5.74 -9.73 10.39
N PRO A 11 5.92 -10.50 9.30
CA PRO A 11 6.17 -9.95 7.98
C PRO A 11 5.01 -9.05 7.51
N THR A 12 3.82 -9.19 8.08
CA THR A 12 2.67 -8.34 7.74
C THR A 12 2.77 -6.94 8.36
N GLN A 13 3.34 -6.82 9.56
CA GLN A 13 3.52 -5.55 10.24
C GLN A 13 4.62 -4.71 9.58
N GLU A 14 5.77 -5.32 9.28
CA GLU A 14 6.86 -4.64 8.57
C GLU A 14 6.46 -4.26 7.14
N ALA A 15 5.77 -5.16 6.43
CA ALA A 15 5.23 -4.83 5.11
C ALA A 15 4.27 -3.64 5.16
N GLY A 16 3.41 -3.57 6.20
CA GLY A 16 2.52 -2.44 6.42
C GLY A 16 3.25 -1.11 6.68
N GLN A 17 4.33 -1.15 7.46
CA GLN A 17 5.18 0.02 7.73
C GLN A 17 5.94 0.48 6.49
N LEU A 18 6.54 -0.46 5.75
CA LEU A 18 7.26 -0.19 4.51
C LEU A 18 6.32 0.39 3.45
N TYR A 19 5.14 -0.21 3.28
CA TYR A 19 4.10 0.30 2.38
C TYR A 19 3.71 1.74 2.73
N SER A 20 3.47 2.01 4.02
CA SER A 20 3.11 3.34 4.51
C SER A 20 4.22 4.36 4.28
N PHE A 21 5.48 3.97 4.52
CA PHE A 21 6.66 4.81 4.28
C PHE A 21 6.81 5.16 2.81
N ILE A 22 6.82 4.15 1.93
CA ILE A 22 6.97 4.35 0.47
C ILE A 22 5.85 5.25 -0.04
N ASN A 23 4.60 4.95 0.31
CA ASN A 23 3.45 5.73 -0.14
C ASN A 23 3.46 7.18 0.32
N ARG A 24 3.94 7.46 1.53
CA ARG A 24 4.11 8.82 2.01
C ARG A 24 5.14 9.56 1.15
N ARG A 25 6.30 8.95 0.90
CA ARG A 25 7.35 9.53 0.07
C ARG A 25 6.89 9.76 -1.36
N LEU A 26 6.26 8.77 -1.98
CA LEU A 26 5.74 8.89 -3.33
C LEU A 26 4.69 10.01 -3.50
N ARG A 27 3.87 10.28 -2.49
CA ARG A 27 2.86 11.36 -2.55
C ARG A 27 3.46 12.76 -2.47
N HIS A 28 4.52 12.95 -1.69
CA HIS A 28 5.02 14.29 -1.34
C HIS A 28 6.40 14.62 -1.92
N GLU A 29 7.18 13.64 -2.34
CA GLU A 29 8.59 13.81 -2.69
C GLU A 29 8.91 13.16 -4.03
N ARG A 30 8.76 13.91 -5.12
CA ARG A 30 9.01 13.41 -6.49
C ARG A 30 10.44 12.89 -6.68
N GLY A 31 11.43 13.54 -6.07
CA GLY A 31 12.84 13.14 -6.12
C GLY A 31 13.15 11.82 -5.41
N PHE A 32 12.24 11.30 -4.57
CA PHE A 32 12.39 10.00 -3.91
C PHE A 32 12.54 8.86 -4.92
N LEU A 33 11.78 8.91 -6.03
CA LEU A 33 11.82 7.90 -7.09
C LEU A 33 13.21 7.81 -7.71
N VAL A 34 13.80 8.95 -8.07
CA VAL A 34 15.11 9.00 -8.75
C VAL A 34 16.21 8.48 -7.82
N ARG A 35 16.24 8.94 -6.57
CA ARG A 35 17.28 8.55 -5.61
C ARG A 35 17.21 7.08 -5.19
N ASN A 36 16.01 6.48 -5.22
CA ASN A 36 15.79 5.10 -4.81
C ASN A 36 15.49 4.17 -5.98
N ALA A 37 15.80 4.60 -7.22
CA ALA A 37 15.49 3.85 -8.42
C ALA A 37 15.97 2.39 -8.38
N PRO A 38 17.20 2.06 -7.91
CA PRO A 38 17.63 0.66 -7.86
C PRO A 38 16.77 -0.21 -6.93
N ALA A 39 16.46 0.30 -5.73
CA ALA A 39 15.65 -0.43 -4.75
C ALA A 39 14.19 -0.59 -5.24
N LEU A 40 13.62 0.48 -5.79
CA LEU A 40 12.25 0.47 -6.32
C LEU A 40 12.13 -0.37 -7.60
N ALA A 41 13.20 -0.50 -8.39
CA ALA A 41 13.21 -1.35 -9.57
C ALA A 41 13.01 -2.83 -9.23
N ILE A 42 13.48 -3.30 -8.08
CA ILE A 42 13.22 -4.68 -7.61
C ILE A 42 11.72 -4.84 -7.32
N LEU A 43 11.14 -3.91 -6.57
CA LEU A 43 9.73 -3.95 -6.19
C LEU A 43 8.81 -3.87 -7.43
N PHE A 44 9.00 -2.87 -8.28
CA PHE A 44 8.18 -2.68 -9.48
C PHE A 44 8.49 -3.72 -10.56
N GLY A 45 9.73 -4.19 -10.66
CA GLY A 45 10.11 -5.29 -11.55
C GLY A 45 9.40 -6.59 -11.19
N GLY A 46 9.19 -6.86 -9.90
CA GLY A 46 8.35 -7.96 -9.45
C GLY A 46 6.89 -7.78 -9.87
N LEU A 47 6.32 -6.59 -9.64
CA LEU A 47 4.92 -6.29 -9.99
C LEU A 47 4.64 -6.40 -11.49
N VAL A 48 5.56 -5.96 -12.35
CA VAL A 48 5.42 -6.05 -13.82
C VAL A 48 5.41 -7.51 -14.31
N ARG A 49 6.03 -8.43 -13.56
CA ARG A 49 6.07 -9.85 -13.90
C ARG A 49 4.85 -10.64 -13.42
N LEU A 50 3.99 -10.04 -12.59
CA LEU A 50 2.77 -10.70 -12.15
C LEU A 50 1.76 -10.75 -13.31
N PRO A 51 0.90 -11.79 -13.35
CA PRO A 51 -0.18 -11.85 -14.33
C PRO A 51 -1.05 -10.60 -14.25
N LEU A 52 -1.30 -9.98 -15.41
CA LEU A 52 -2.23 -8.87 -15.50
C LEU A 52 -3.64 -9.34 -15.18
N ARG A 53 -4.31 -8.64 -14.26
CA ARG A 53 -5.72 -8.86 -13.96
C ARG A 53 -6.52 -7.60 -14.26
N THR A 54 -7.60 -7.77 -15.01
CA THR A 54 -8.53 -6.69 -15.35
C THR A 54 -9.87 -7.01 -14.71
N ASP A 55 -9.97 -6.69 -13.43
CA ASP A 55 -11.16 -6.94 -12.62
C ASP A 55 -11.57 -5.66 -11.89
N THR A 56 -12.86 -5.54 -11.58
CA THR A 56 -13.33 -4.51 -10.65
C THR A 56 -12.78 -4.82 -9.26
N VAL A 57 -12.14 -3.83 -8.64
CA VAL A 57 -11.55 -3.93 -7.30
C VAL A 57 -12.06 -2.83 -6.39
N TRP A 58 -12.02 -3.10 -5.09
CA TRP A 58 -12.47 -2.20 -4.04
C TRP A 58 -11.29 -1.73 -3.20
N ARG A 59 -11.29 -0.46 -2.81
CA ARG A 59 -10.31 0.12 -1.88
C ARG A 59 -11.03 0.81 -0.74
N VAL A 60 -10.58 0.56 0.48
CA VAL A 60 -11.03 1.33 1.65
C VAL A 60 -10.39 2.71 1.64
N ALA A 61 -11.19 3.75 1.82
CA ALA A 61 -10.72 5.12 2.00
C ALA A 61 -11.21 5.67 3.34
N HIS A 62 -10.30 6.22 4.13
CA HIS A 62 -10.59 6.83 5.43
C HIS A 62 -10.86 8.34 5.37
N HIS A 63 -10.98 8.92 4.16
CA HIS A 63 -11.23 10.34 3.95
C HIS A 63 -12.23 10.53 2.80
N ASP A 64 -12.90 11.70 2.77
CA ASP A 64 -13.81 12.07 1.70
C ASP A 64 -13.04 12.19 0.37
N LEU A 65 -13.39 11.32 -0.58
CA LEU A 65 -12.74 11.24 -1.88
C LEU A 65 -13.20 12.32 -2.85
N ARG A 66 -14.37 12.96 -2.64
CA ARG A 66 -14.97 13.89 -3.63
C ARG A 66 -14.06 15.06 -3.97
N LYS A 67 -13.23 15.50 -3.03
CA LYS A 67 -12.25 16.57 -3.24
C LYS A 67 -11.04 16.13 -4.07
N SER A 68 -10.66 14.86 -3.96
CA SER A 68 -9.47 14.30 -4.62
C SER A 68 -9.78 13.58 -5.93
N TYR A 69 -11.06 13.25 -6.15
CA TYR A 69 -11.56 12.52 -7.32
C TYR A 69 -12.77 13.25 -7.92
N PRO A 70 -12.54 14.36 -8.62
CA PRO A 70 -13.61 15.04 -9.33
C PRO A 70 -14.17 14.15 -10.44
N ILE A 71 -15.50 14.15 -10.57
CA ILE A 71 -16.20 13.36 -11.59
C ILE A 71 -15.79 13.84 -12.98
N GLY A 72 -15.51 12.91 -13.89
CA GLY A 72 -15.11 13.19 -15.26
C GLY A 72 -13.65 13.63 -15.44
N ALA A 73 -12.86 13.67 -14.36
CA ALA A 73 -11.44 14.02 -14.42
C ALA A 73 -10.53 12.80 -14.33
N THR A 74 -9.42 12.84 -15.06
CA THR A 74 -8.32 11.89 -14.89
C THR A 74 -7.51 12.28 -13.67
N VAL A 75 -7.39 11.36 -12.70
CA VAL A 75 -6.60 11.58 -11.49
C VAL A 75 -5.28 10.83 -11.61
N VAL A 76 -4.17 11.57 -11.48
CA VAL A 76 -2.83 10.95 -11.36
C VAL A 76 -2.56 10.62 -9.90
N TRP A 77 -2.42 9.33 -9.63
CA TRP A 77 -2.16 8.82 -8.29
C TRP A 77 -0.72 8.35 -8.16
N TRP A 78 0.04 9.02 -7.31
CA TRP A 78 1.48 8.79 -7.21
C TRP A 78 1.89 7.67 -6.25
N GLY A 79 0.99 7.20 -5.38
CA GLY A 79 1.27 6.08 -4.48
C GLY A 79 0.87 4.73 -5.07
N MET A 80 1.25 3.65 -4.39
CA MET A 80 0.63 2.34 -4.58
C MET A 80 -0.75 2.32 -3.92
N SER A 81 -1.68 1.55 -4.48
CA SER A 81 -3.00 1.32 -3.90
C SER A 81 -3.16 -0.15 -3.53
N MET A 82 -3.60 -0.39 -2.30
CA MET A 82 -4.01 -1.72 -1.86
C MET A 82 -5.51 -1.87 -2.16
N CYS A 83 -5.85 -2.85 -2.98
CA CYS A 83 -7.22 -3.11 -3.42
C CYS A 83 -7.56 -4.59 -3.21
N ALA A 84 -8.85 -4.88 -3.02
CA ALA A 84 -9.37 -6.24 -2.87
C ALA A 84 -10.40 -6.53 -3.97
N SER A 85 -10.35 -7.74 -4.54
CA SER A 85 -11.37 -8.22 -5.47
C SER A 85 -12.63 -8.65 -4.71
N PRO A 86 -13.83 -8.54 -5.30
CA PRO A 86 -15.11 -8.85 -4.63
C PRO A 86 -15.35 -10.33 -4.27
N ILE A 87 -14.36 -11.22 -4.34
CA ILE A 87 -14.54 -12.69 -4.20
C ILE A 87 -14.07 -13.27 -2.84
N ALA A 88 -13.57 -12.46 -1.91
CA ALA A 88 -13.41 -12.93 -0.54
C ALA A 88 -14.58 -12.44 0.33
N PRO A 89 -15.45 -13.30 0.89
CA PRO A 89 -16.34 -12.93 2.01
C PRO A 89 -15.55 -12.58 3.30
N MET A 90 -14.25 -12.30 3.19
CA MET A 90 -13.32 -12.12 4.29
C MET A 90 -13.10 -10.63 4.55
N SER A 91 -13.84 -10.15 5.54
CA SER A 91 -13.33 -9.25 6.57
C SER A 91 -13.13 -7.76 6.26
N LEU A 92 -14.24 -7.08 5.91
CA LEU A 92 -14.40 -5.67 6.28
C LEU A 92 -14.31 -5.43 7.81
N LYS A 93 -14.45 -6.49 8.63
CA LYS A 93 -14.35 -6.42 10.10
C LYS A 93 -12.90 -6.35 10.64
N ASN A 94 -11.90 -6.93 9.97
CA ASN A 94 -10.51 -6.92 10.47
C ASN A 94 -9.68 -5.70 10.03
N MET A 95 -10.09 -4.93 9.02
CA MET A 95 -9.36 -3.71 8.63
C MET A 95 -9.55 -2.54 9.61
N SER A 96 -10.57 -2.60 10.48
CA SER A 96 -10.84 -1.54 11.48
C SER A 96 -10.06 -1.67 12.79
N SER A 97 -9.49 -2.84 13.13
CA SER A 97 -8.86 -3.04 14.44
C SER A 97 -7.45 -2.46 14.55
N HIS A 98 -6.76 -2.23 13.42
CA HIS A 98 -5.38 -1.73 13.38
C HIS A 98 -5.23 -0.26 12.94
N LEU A 99 -6.34 0.42 12.61
CA LEU A 99 -6.32 1.79 12.06
C LEU A 99 -7.19 2.80 12.81
N MET A 100 -7.71 2.44 14.00
CA MET A 100 -8.33 3.41 14.90
C MET A 100 -7.31 3.91 15.92
N PRO A 101 -7.12 5.22 16.12
CA PRO A 101 -6.41 5.70 17.29
C PRO A 101 -7.24 5.32 18.52
N ARG A 102 -6.64 4.59 19.46
CA ARG A 102 -7.24 4.42 20.79
C ARG A 102 -7.45 5.82 21.36
N ARG A 103 -8.71 6.16 21.63
CA ARG A 103 -9.06 7.31 22.48
C ARG A 103 -8.51 7.10 23.88
#